data_AF-S0EFQ5-F1
#
_entry.id   AF-S0EFQ5-F1
#
_cell.length_a   1.000
_cell.length_b   1.000
_cell.length_c   1.000
_cell.angle_alpha   90.00
_cell.angle_beta   90.00
_cell.angle_gamma   90.00
#
_symmetry.space_group_name_H-M   'P 1'
#
loop_
_entity.id
_entity.type
_entity.pdbx_description
1 polymer ?
#
loop_
_entity_poly.entity_id
_entity_poly.type
_entity_poly.pdbx_seq_one_letter_code
_entity_poly.pdbx_strand_id
1 'polypeptide(L)'
;MRTTTFITAVVALTASANAWLPNTETHALNDHDNEIFVYPLRTEPNNKRWLPAAKKIRGVNLGSLFIFEPWIDSQEWANTGYKNFQAHLKRWINQTDLDEILHGAPGAQEPNQPFTGQYAPTVGFYSDQYYERAIEWLEWMTDMIHTKKEYRNVGMLELVNEPLNWDNAVASLRKTYYPKAYSAIRKVEDKLKVTSNNRLHIQMMGSLWGSGKPTEFLSDTSFTAFDDHRYLKWDTSVEASHEAYIEKSCSDDRNTDGPTIVGEWSLAVPDDVEKTNAWNPHTQKGFYTKRFSAQVHAYEKHTLGWVFWTWKANLGDDYRWSYRGELQFSKRTHDY
;
A
#
# COMPACT_ATOMS: atom_id res chain seq x y z
N MET A 1 -37.42 -53.58 -9.13
CA MET A 1 -36.74 -52.53 -8.35
C MET A 1 -35.25 -52.87 -8.29
N ARG A 2 -34.42 -52.22 -9.11
CA ARG A 2 -32.96 -52.24 -8.96
C ARG A 2 -32.55 -50.84 -8.56
N THR A 3 -32.12 -50.68 -7.32
CA THR A 3 -31.61 -49.43 -6.75
C THR A 3 -30.19 -49.20 -7.26
N THR A 4 -30.01 -48.13 -8.02
CA THR A 4 -28.73 -47.65 -8.52
C THR A 4 -28.05 -46.82 -7.43
N THR A 5 -26.96 -47.31 -6.85
CA THR A 5 -26.13 -46.52 -5.92
C THR A 5 -25.08 -45.77 -6.75
N PHE A 6 -25.29 -44.47 -6.97
CA PHE A 6 -24.27 -43.57 -7.48
C PHE A 6 -23.27 -43.26 -6.36
N ILE A 7 -22.03 -43.74 -6.50
CA ILE A 7 -20.90 -43.26 -5.71
C ILE A 7 -20.39 -42.01 -6.42
N THR A 8 -20.74 -40.83 -5.91
CA THR A 8 -20.17 -39.56 -6.35
C THR A 8 -18.77 -39.44 -5.74
N ALA A 9 -17.74 -39.68 -6.55
CA ALA A 9 -16.37 -39.37 -6.18
C ALA A 9 -16.20 -37.84 -6.12
N VAL A 10 -16.12 -37.28 -4.92
CA VAL A 10 -15.71 -35.89 -4.71
C VAL A 10 -14.21 -35.81 -4.97
N VAL A 11 -13.83 -35.39 -6.18
CA VAL A 11 -12.47 -34.98 -6.49
C VAL A 11 -12.25 -33.64 -5.79
N ALA A 12 -11.61 -33.66 -4.62
CA ALA A 12 -11.06 -32.47 -4.01
C ALA A 12 -9.89 -32.00 -4.89
N LEU A 13 -10.17 -31.06 -5.80
CA LEU A 13 -9.13 -30.23 -6.41
C LEU A 13 -8.51 -29.40 -5.30
N THR A 14 -7.48 -29.96 -4.67
CA THR A 14 -6.51 -29.18 -3.91
C THR A 14 -5.76 -28.34 -4.93
N ALA A 15 -6.28 -27.14 -5.22
CA ALA A 15 -5.45 -26.10 -5.78
C ALA A 15 -4.40 -25.80 -4.70
N SER A 16 -3.23 -26.41 -4.81
CA SER A 16 -2.02 -25.95 -4.14
C SER A 16 -1.79 -24.53 -4.62
N ALA A 17 -2.34 -23.56 -3.88
CA ALA A 17 -1.97 -22.17 -4.01
C ALA A 17 -0.50 -22.10 -3.58
N ASN A 18 0.39 -22.21 -4.57
CA ASN A 18 1.73 -21.68 -4.40
C ASN A 18 1.55 -20.16 -4.33
N ALA A 19 1.23 -19.66 -3.13
CA ALA A 19 1.53 -18.28 -2.79
C ALA A 19 2.97 -18.05 -3.23
N TRP A 20 3.23 -16.95 -3.95
CA TRP A 20 4.58 -16.64 -4.40
C TRP A 20 5.50 -16.70 -3.19
N LEU A 21 6.30 -17.77 -3.11
CA LEU A 21 7.37 -17.88 -2.16
C LEU A 21 8.58 -17.23 -2.83
N PRO A 22 9.24 -16.27 -2.17
CA PRO A 22 10.39 -15.53 -2.67
C PRO A 22 11.59 -16.38 -3.13
N ASN A 23 11.51 -17.70 -2.94
CA ASN A 23 12.57 -18.66 -3.20
C ASN A 23 12.48 -19.27 -4.61
N THR A 24 11.55 -18.79 -5.45
CA THR A 24 11.30 -19.36 -6.79
C THR A 24 12.22 -18.83 -7.89
N GLU A 25 13.01 -17.79 -7.63
CA GLU A 25 14.12 -17.37 -8.51
C GLU A 25 15.42 -17.15 -7.73
N THR A 26 16.51 -17.70 -8.25
CA THR A 26 17.87 -17.58 -7.72
C THR A 26 18.45 -16.21 -8.05
N HIS A 27 18.01 -15.16 -7.35
CA HIS A 27 18.74 -13.89 -7.33
C HIS A 27 19.46 -13.79 -5.98
N ALA A 28 20.79 -13.92 -6.04
CA ALA A 28 21.68 -13.82 -4.90
C ALA A 28 21.59 -12.41 -4.31
N LEU A 29 21.19 -12.32 -3.04
CA LEU A 29 21.18 -11.09 -2.27
C LEU A 29 22.65 -10.74 -1.96
N ASN A 30 23.27 -9.84 -2.72
CA ASN A 30 24.55 -9.26 -2.34
C ASN A 30 24.33 -8.17 -1.27
N ASP A 31 25.33 -7.92 -0.42
CA ASP A 31 25.31 -7.06 0.78
C ASP A 31 24.92 -5.58 0.56
N HIS A 32 24.59 -5.19 -0.67
CA HIS A 32 24.06 -3.89 -1.05
C HIS A 32 22.81 -4.03 -1.92
N ASP A 33 21.76 -4.64 -1.37
CA ASP A 33 20.29 -4.47 -1.52
C ASP A 33 19.69 -3.73 -2.75
N ASN A 34 20.32 -3.74 -3.92
CA ASN A 34 19.97 -2.88 -5.05
C ASN A 34 19.43 -3.63 -6.28
N GLU A 35 19.29 -4.97 -6.23
CA GLU A 35 18.99 -5.77 -7.44
C GLU A 35 17.61 -6.46 -7.42
N ILE A 36 16.84 -6.34 -6.35
CA ILE A 36 15.54 -7.07 -6.19
C ILE A 36 14.44 -6.51 -7.11
N PHE A 37 14.66 -5.33 -7.68
CA PHE A 37 13.67 -4.61 -8.48
C PHE A 37 14.03 -4.53 -9.96
N VAL A 38 14.98 -5.32 -10.45
CA VAL A 38 15.30 -5.38 -11.87
C VAL A 38 14.24 -6.21 -12.60
N TYR A 39 13.04 -5.63 -12.81
CA TYR A 39 12.24 -6.05 -13.95
C TYR A 39 13.00 -5.62 -15.21
N PRO A 40 13.12 -6.47 -16.25
CA PRO A 40 13.69 -6.02 -17.51
C PRO A 40 12.88 -4.82 -17.97
N LEU A 41 13.57 -3.70 -18.21
CA LEU A 41 13.02 -2.50 -18.81
C LEU A 41 12.07 -2.92 -19.93
N ARG A 42 10.77 -2.64 -19.82
CA ARG A 42 9.88 -2.81 -20.97
C ARG A 42 10.43 -1.93 -22.09
N THR A 43 11.05 -2.57 -23.08
CA THR A 43 11.56 -1.95 -24.31
C THR A 43 10.42 -1.59 -25.26
N GLU A 44 9.20 -2.04 -24.96
CA GLU A 44 8.02 -1.83 -25.78
C GLU A 44 7.32 -0.50 -25.43
N PRO A 45 7.03 0.37 -26.43
CA PRO A 45 6.30 1.64 -26.26
C PRO A 45 4.83 1.48 -25.83
N ASN A 46 4.39 0.28 -25.48
CA ASN A 46 3.01 -0.05 -25.24
C ASN A 46 2.56 0.32 -23.82
N ASN A 47 2.50 1.63 -23.57
CA ASN A 47 1.34 2.37 -23.05
C ASN A 47 0.23 1.54 -22.38
N LYS A 48 0.46 1.01 -21.18
CA LYS A 48 -0.63 0.50 -20.35
C LYS A 48 -0.40 0.90 -18.89
N ARG A 49 -0.71 2.16 -18.59
CA ARG A 49 -0.98 2.66 -17.23
C ARG A 49 -2.37 2.21 -16.81
N TRP A 50 -2.54 0.89 -16.67
CA TRP A 50 -3.83 0.29 -16.38
C TRP A 50 -3.68 -0.62 -15.18
N LEU A 51 -4.67 -0.58 -14.28
CA LEU A 51 -4.83 -1.58 -13.22
C LEU A 51 -4.73 -2.98 -13.85
N PRO A 52 -4.02 -3.94 -13.27
CA PRO A 52 -3.75 -5.18 -13.95
C PRO A 52 -5.06 -5.95 -14.25
N ALA A 53 -5.39 -6.08 -15.54
CA ALA A 53 -6.64 -6.72 -16.00
C ALA A 53 -6.79 -8.20 -15.62
N ALA A 54 -5.68 -8.86 -15.26
CA ALA A 54 -5.63 -10.30 -14.98
C ALA A 54 -4.62 -10.72 -13.89
N LYS A 55 -3.80 -9.79 -13.38
CA LYS A 55 -2.76 -10.08 -12.38
C LYS A 55 -3.02 -9.28 -11.11
N LYS A 56 -2.58 -9.76 -9.96
CA LYS A 56 -2.71 -9.04 -8.68
C LYS A 56 -1.50 -8.14 -8.47
N ILE A 57 -1.72 -7.00 -7.84
CA ILE A 57 -0.68 -6.09 -7.36
C ILE A 57 -0.07 -6.72 -6.10
N ARG A 58 1.26 -6.86 -6.09
CA ARG A 58 2.02 -7.35 -4.93
C ARG A 58 3.20 -6.42 -4.77
N GLY A 59 3.26 -5.73 -3.64
CA GLY A 59 4.25 -4.68 -3.41
C GLY A 59 4.73 -4.61 -1.98
N VAL A 60 5.72 -3.75 -1.79
CA VAL A 60 6.23 -3.33 -0.49
C VAL A 60 6.34 -1.82 -0.49
N ASN A 61 5.93 -1.19 0.61
CA ASN A 61 6.15 0.24 0.78
C ASN A 61 7.64 0.51 0.99
N LEU A 62 8.10 1.66 0.49
CA LEU A 62 9.42 2.20 0.80
C LEU A 62 9.29 3.22 1.94
N GLY A 63 8.63 2.81 3.03
CA GLY A 63 8.39 3.64 4.21
C GLY A 63 9.70 4.11 4.84
N SER A 64 9.72 5.31 5.42
CA SER A 64 10.92 5.96 5.97
C SER A 64 12.06 6.25 4.98
N LEU A 65 11.84 6.08 3.66
CA LEU A 65 12.81 6.51 2.63
C LEU A 65 12.69 8.01 2.30
N PHE A 66 11.47 8.56 2.31
CA PHE A 66 11.19 9.94 1.88
C PHE A 66 10.37 10.76 2.89
N ILE A 67 9.56 10.09 3.70
CA ILE A 67 8.91 10.66 4.88
C ILE A 67 9.31 9.78 6.06
N PHE A 68 9.90 10.39 7.07
CA PHE A 68 10.58 9.70 8.15
C PHE A 68 9.67 9.52 9.36
N GLU A 69 9.55 8.29 9.82
CA GLU A 69 8.82 7.95 11.03
C GLU A 69 9.80 7.44 12.10
N PRO A 70 9.95 8.17 13.23
CA PRO A 70 10.96 7.84 14.24
C PRO A 70 10.85 6.42 14.82
N TRP A 71 9.64 5.85 14.79
CA TRP A 71 9.38 4.51 15.28
C TRP A 71 9.81 3.40 14.29
N ILE A 72 9.95 3.68 12.99
CA ILE A 72 10.41 2.72 11.96
C ILE A 72 11.91 2.81 11.75
N ASP A 73 12.47 4.02 11.63
CA ASP A 73 13.91 4.24 11.44
C ASP A 73 14.42 5.53 12.09
N SER A 74 14.79 5.42 13.37
CA SER A 74 15.34 6.53 14.15
C SER A 74 16.73 7.01 13.68
N GLN A 75 17.48 6.20 12.92
CA GLN A 75 18.82 6.56 12.47
C GLN A 75 18.79 7.43 11.22
N GLU A 76 17.94 7.10 10.24
CA GLU A 76 17.73 7.96 9.07
C GLU A 76 17.12 9.31 9.47
N TRP A 77 16.22 9.33 10.47
CA TRP A 77 15.69 10.58 11.06
C TRP A 77 16.79 11.54 11.54
N ALA A 78 17.85 11.03 12.17
CA ALA A 78 18.93 11.84 12.70
C ALA A 78 19.85 12.46 11.63
N ASN A 79 19.82 11.97 10.38
CA ASN A 79 20.81 12.26 9.34
C ASN A 79 20.33 13.18 8.21
N THR A 80 19.09 13.71 8.24
CA THR A 80 18.47 14.26 7.02
C THR A 80 18.64 15.76 6.79
N GLY A 81 19.23 16.08 5.63
CA GLY A 81 19.18 17.39 4.97
C GLY A 81 18.68 17.24 3.53
N TYR A 82 17.90 18.21 3.05
CA TYR A 82 17.15 18.28 1.78
C TYR A 82 17.88 17.88 0.47
N LYS A 83 19.21 17.76 0.46
CA LYS A 83 20.02 17.62 -0.78
C LYS A 83 20.02 16.22 -1.44
N ASN A 84 19.45 15.19 -0.81
CA ASN A 84 19.48 13.82 -1.33
C ASN A 84 18.20 13.36 -2.05
N PHE A 85 17.18 14.23 -2.15
CA PHE A 85 15.85 13.90 -2.67
C PHE A 85 15.81 13.43 -4.14
N GLN A 86 16.40 14.21 -5.07
CA GLN A 86 16.25 13.93 -6.50
C GLN A 86 17.12 12.77 -7.02
N ALA A 87 18.24 12.48 -6.36
CA ALA A 87 19.17 11.44 -6.81
C ALA A 87 18.69 10.03 -6.43
N HIS A 88 18.07 9.89 -5.24
CA HIS A 88 17.49 8.62 -4.82
C HIS A 88 16.26 8.29 -5.66
N LEU A 89 15.29 9.21 -5.78
CA LEU A 89 14.05 8.99 -6.53
C LEU A 89 14.30 8.54 -7.99
N LYS A 90 15.23 9.19 -8.70
CA LYS A 90 15.58 8.84 -10.10
C LYS A 90 16.12 7.42 -10.29
N ARG A 91 16.68 6.80 -9.24
CA ARG A 91 17.28 5.46 -9.31
C ARG A 91 16.23 4.35 -9.18
N TRP A 92 15.18 4.56 -8.37
CA TRP A 92 14.16 3.54 -8.07
C TRP A 92 13.02 3.52 -9.10
N ILE A 93 12.52 4.69 -9.53
CA ILE A 93 11.37 4.78 -10.46
C ILE A 93 11.65 4.12 -11.83
N ASN A 94 12.93 4.03 -12.23
CA ASN A 94 13.28 3.48 -13.53
C ASN A 94 13.11 1.95 -13.67
N GLN A 95 12.89 1.21 -12.57
CA GLN A 95 13.01 -0.25 -12.54
C GLN A 95 11.72 -1.01 -12.15
N THR A 96 10.71 -0.32 -11.60
CA THR A 96 9.45 -0.93 -11.13
C THR A 96 8.22 -0.18 -11.61
N ASP A 97 7.06 -0.84 -11.59
CA ASP A 97 5.76 -0.17 -11.57
C ASP A 97 5.60 0.47 -10.17
N LEU A 98 5.25 1.75 -10.12
CA LEU A 98 5.12 2.50 -8.87
C LEU A 98 3.79 3.24 -8.83
N ASP A 99 3.21 3.29 -7.64
CA ASP A 99 2.15 4.19 -7.27
C ASP A 99 2.78 5.35 -6.47
N GLU A 100 2.46 6.59 -6.82
CA GLU A 100 2.97 7.78 -6.13
C GLU A 100 1.89 8.32 -5.18
N ILE A 101 2.28 8.65 -3.95
CA ILE A 101 1.34 9.02 -2.88
C ILE A 101 1.70 10.39 -2.31
N LEU A 102 0.71 11.29 -2.16
CA LEU A 102 0.87 12.46 -1.29
C LEU A 102 0.76 12.02 0.18
N HIS A 103 1.88 11.51 0.71
CA HIS A 103 1.86 10.86 2.01
C HIS A 103 1.89 11.85 3.19
N GLY A 104 2.43 13.05 2.98
CA GLY A 104 2.37 14.18 3.92
C GLY A 104 1.75 15.41 3.27
N ALA A 105 0.56 15.81 3.72
CA ALA A 105 -0.17 16.94 3.14
C ALA A 105 0.27 18.29 3.76
N PRO A 106 0.26 19.40 2.99
CA PRO A 106 0.53 20.74 3.52
C PRO A 106 -0.35 21.05 4.74
N GLY A 107 0.27 21.42 5.86
CA GLY A 107 -0.47 21.73 7.08
C GLY A 107 -0.86 20.51 7.92
N ALA A 108 -0.43 19.29 7.57
CA ALA A 108 -0.75 18.02 8.22
C ALA A 108 -2.23 17.65 8.14
N GLN A 109 -2.46 16.46 7.60
CA GLN A 109 -3.78 15.84 7.55
C GLN A 109 -4.15 15.12 8.86
N GLU A 110 -3.19 14.82 9.72
CA GLU A 110 -3.40 14.18 11.03
C GLU A 110 -2.55 14.88 12.11
N PRO A 111 -3.09 15.14 13.31
CA PRO A 111 -2.34 15.81 14.36
C PRO A 111 -1.44 14.82 15.10
N ASN A 112 -0.24 15.26 15.49
CA ASN A 112 0.75 14.46 16.22
C ASN A 112 1.15 13.16 15.51
N GLN A 113 1.08 13.14 14.17
CA GLN A 113 1.47 11.99 13.37
C GLN A 113 2.70 12.32 12.50
N PRO A 114 3.85 11.67 12.72
CA PRO A 114 5.08 11.97 11.99
C PRO A 114 5.01 11.56 10.51
N PHE A 115 4.17 10.58 10.15
CA PHE A 115 3.94 10.17 8.76
C PHE A 115 3.36 11.31 7.89
N THR A 116 2.82 12.37 8.49
CA THR A 116 2.38 13.55 7.73
C THR A 116 3.56 14.43 7.26
N GLY A 117 4.80 14.07 7.60
CA GLY A 117 6.01 14.85 7.32
C GLY A 117 6.20 16.07 8.22
N GLN A 118 5.22 16.36 9.09
CA GLN A 118 5.25 17.44 10.06
C GLN A 118 4.53 16.99 11.34
N TYR A 119 5.26 16.84 12.45
CA TYR A 119 4.67 16.49 13.76
C TYR A 119 3.92 17.69 14.36
N ALA A 120 2.84 18.10 13.69
CA ALA A 120 2.05 19.28 14.02
C ALA A 120 1.00 18.95 15.08
N PRO A 121 0.82 19.78 16.12
CA PRO A 121 -0.16 19.50 17.19
C PRO A 121 -1.61 19.66 16.75
N THR A 122 -1.85 20.34 15.64
CA THR A 122 -3.17 20.62 15.08
C THR A 122 -3.13 20.44 13.56
N VAL A 123 -4.24 19.98 12.99
CA VAL A 123 -4.41 19.89 11.53
C VAL A 123 -4.63 21.27 10.91
N GLY A 124 -3.95 21.52 9.79
CA GLY A 124 -4.13 22.69 8.93
C GLY A 124 -4.66 22.32 7.55
N PHE A 125 -4.50 21.06 7.13
CA PHE A 125 -4.79 20.63 5.76
C PHE A 125 -6.22 20.93 5.29
N TYR A 126 -7.21 20.84 6.19
CA TYR A 126 -8.64 21.02 5.89
C TYR A 126 -9.06 22.49 5.71
N SER A 127 -8.38 23.20 4.82
CA SER A 127 -8.69 24.59 4.46
C SER A 127 -8.33 24.87 3.00
N ASP A 128 -8.99 25.86 2.38
CA ASP A 128 -8.78 26.17 0.97
C ASP A 128 -7.31 26.49 0.65
N GLN A 129 -6.62 27.23 1.53
CA GLN A 129 -5.20 27.57 1.33
C GLN A 129 -4.30 26.33 1.23
N TYR A 130 -4.49 25.34 2.10
CA TYR A 130 -3.64 24.13 2.09
C TYR A 130 -4.08 23.12 1.03
N TYR A 131 -5.38 23.08 0.70
CA TYR A 131 -5.88 22.35 -0.46
C TYR A 131 -5.28 22.87 -1.78
N GLU A 132 -5.23 24.18 -1.99
CA GLU A 132 -4.63 24.77 -3.19
C GLU A 132 -3.17 24.37 -3.35
N ARG A 133 -2.38 24.41 -2.26
CA ARG A 133 -0.98 23.97 -2.28
C ARG A 133 -0.81 22.48 -2.61
N ALA A 134 -1.69 21.63 -2.07
CA ALA A 134 -1.67 20.21 -2.40
C ALA A 134 -2.08 19.96 -3.86
N ILE A 135 -3.04 20.71 -4.38
CA ILE A 135 -3.46 20.64 -5.79
C ILE A 135 -2.34 21.09 -6.73
N GLU A 136 -1.62 22.17 -6.40
CA GLU A 136 -0.44 22.61 -7.18
C GLU A 136 0.61 21.49 -7.27
N TRP A 137 0.85 20.76 -6.18
CA TRP A 137 1.75 19.61 -6.20
C TRP A 137 1.22 18.47 -7.08
N LEU A 138 -0.08 18.16 -7.02
CA LEU A 138 -0.70 17.13 -7.85
C LEU A 138 -0.63 17.49 -9.34
N GLU A 139 -0.82 18.75 -9.70
CA GLU A 139 -0.66 19.23 -11.08
C GLU A 139 0.80 19.07 -11.55
N TRP A 140 1.76 19.49 -10.72
CA TRP A 140 3.18 19.34 -11.02
C TRP A 140 3.59 17.87 -11.16
N MET A 141 3.14 17.01 -10.25
CA MET A 141 3.45 15.57 -10.29
C MET A 141 2.82 14.91 -11.51
N THR A 142 1.59 15.27 -11.87
CA THR A 142 0.92 14.78 -13.10
C THR A 142 1.72 15.16 -14.35
N ASP A 143 2.19 16.41 -14.47
CA ASP A 143 3.05 16.84 -15.57
C ASP A 143 4.37 16.06 -15.61
N MET A 144 5.01 15.87 -14.45
CA MET A 144 6.24 15.08 -14.34
C MET A 144 6.02 13.64 -14.78
N ILE A 145 4.96 13.00 -14.32
CA ILE A 145 4.59 11.62 -14.65
C ILE A 145 4.39 11.44 -16.16
N HIS A 146 3.75 12.41 -16.83
CA HIS A 146 3.47 12.32 -18.27
C HIS A 146 4.62 12.79 -19.16
N THR A 147 5.52 13.65 -18.68
CA THR A 147 6.57 14.27 -19.52
C THR A 147 7.98 13.75 -19.27
N LYS A 148 8.23 13.06 -18.15
CA LYS A 148 9.56 12.57 -17.78
C LYS A 148 9.62 11.05 -17.90
N LYS A 149 10.58 10.56 -18.69
CA LYS A 149 10.79 9.13 -18.93
C LYS A 149 11.02 8.35 -17.63
N GLU A 150 11.57 9.01 -16.61
CA GLU A 150 11.86 8.41 -15.31
C GLU A 150 10.57 7.92 -14.65
N TYR A 151 9.44 8.62 -14.83
CA TYR A 151 8.13 8.34 -14.23
C TYR A 151 7.18 7.55 -15.14
N ARG A 152 7.69 6.99 -16.24
CA ARG A 152 6.85 6.34 -17.26
C ARG A 152 6.01 5.17 -16.74
N ASN A 153 6.47 4.52 -15.67
CA ASN A 153 5.81 3.36 -15.04
C ASN A 153 4.79 3.76 -13.96
N VAL A 154 4.63 5.05 -13.67
CA VAL A 154 3.63 5.50 -12.70
C VAL A 154 2.24 5.47 -13.35
N GLY A 155 1.38 4.61 -12.81
CA GLY A 155 0.01 4.42 -13.30
C GLY A 155 -1.07 5.03 -12.42
N MET A 156 -0.73 5.32 -11.16
CA MET A 156 -1.66 5.79 -10.13
C MET A 156 -1.05 6.92 -9.31
N LEU A 157 -1.90 7.86 -8.89
CA LEU A 157 -1.56 8.96 -8.01
C LEU A 157 -2.59 9.05 -6.89
N GLU A 158 -2.16 8.89 -5.65
CA GLU A 158 -3.02 9.04 -4.48
C GLU A 158 -3.10 10.49 -4.01
N LEU A 159 -4.33 10.96 -3.80
CA LEU A 159 -4.61 12.35 -3.47
C LEU A 159 -4.10 12.75 -2.09
N VAL A 160 -4.24 11.89 -1.08
CA VAL A 160 -3.71 12.10 0.28
C VAL A 160 -3.76 10.81 1.07
N ASN A 161 -2.67 10.49 1.76
CA ASN A 161 -2.58 9.36 2.68
C ASN A 161 -3.28 9.65 4.02
N GLU A 162 -4.02 8.66 4.54
CA GLU A 162 -4.58 8.64 5.91
C GLU A 162 -5.12 10.00 6.41
N PRO A 163 -6.14 10.60 5.76
CA PRO A 163 -6.80 11.80 6.29
C PRO A 163 -7.60 11.47 7.56
N LEU A 164 -7.97 12.47 8.37
CA LEU A 164 -8.90 12.33 9.50
C LEU A 164 -10.09 11.42 9.21
N ASN A 165 -10.34 10.46 10.10
CA ASN A 165 -11.52 9.59 10.07
C ASN A 165 -12.47 9.76 11.27
N TRP A 166 -12.18 10.73 12.15
CA TRP A 166 -12.89 10.93 13.40
C TRP A 166 -13.49 12.34 13.58
N ASP A 167 -13.05 13.32 12.77
CA ASP A 167 -13.52 14.71 12.85
C ASP A 167 -14.36 15.13 11.64
N ASN A 168 -15.32 16.04 11.84
CA ASN A 168 -16.17 16.58 10.79
C ASN A 168 -15.42 17.46 9.78
N ALA A 169 -14.21 17.94 10.10
CA ALA A 169 -13.35 18.68 9.17
C ALA A 169 -13.12 17.92 7.85
N VAL A 170 -13.14 16.58 7.89
CA VAL A 170 -12.99 15.72 6.71
C VAL A 170 -14.16 15.84 5.71
N ALA A 171 -15.32 16.38 6.09
CA ALA A 171 -16.39 16.63 5.14
C ALA A 171 -15.94 17.57 4.00
N SER A 172 -15.09 18.56 4.32
CA SER A 172 -14.51 19.47 3.32
C SER A 172 -13.53 18.77 2.37
N LEU A 173 -12.91 17.67 2.80
CA LEU A 173 -12.03 16.86 1.96
C LEU A 173 -12.80 16.30 0.77
N ARG A 174 -13.95 15.66 1.05
CA ARG A 174 -14.79 15.04 0.02
C ARG A 174 -15.55 16.07 -0.79
N LYS A 175 -16.05 17.13 -0.17
CA LYS A 175 -16.87 18.16 -0.82
C LYS A 175 -16.06 19.14 -1.67
N THR A 176 -14.81 19.41 -1.28
CA THR A 176 -13.99 20.48 -1.88
C THR A 176 -12.70 19.95 -2.46
N TYR A 177 -11.87 19.26 -1.66
CA TYR A 177 -10.53 18.85 -2.09
C TYR A 177 -10.56 17.79 -3.20
N TYR A 178 -11.23 16.65 -2.99
CA TYR A 178 -11.28 15.57 -4.00
C TYR A 178 -11.80 16.02 -5.36
N PRO A 179 -12.93 16.77 -5.48
CA PRO A 179 -13.39 17.26 -6.78
C PRO A 179 -12.41 18.23 -7.45
N LYS A 180 -11.81 19.15 -6.67
CA LYS A 180 -10.83 20.12 -7.21
C LYS A 180 -9.55 19.42 -7.66
N ALA A 181 -9.00 18.52 -6.84
CA ALA A 181 -7.81 17.72 -7.13
C ALA A 181 -8.00 16.82 -8.35
N TYR A 182 -9.11 16.09 -8.42
CA TYR A 182 -9.46 15.27 -9.57
C TYR A 182 -9.52 16.12 -10.85
N SER A 183 -10.23 17.26 -10.80
CA SER A 183 -10.33 18.17 -11.95
C SER A 183 -8.97 18.72 -12.39
N ALA A 184 -8.09 19.06 -11.44
CA ALA A 184 -6.77 19.59 -11.71
C ALA A 184 -5.88 18.57 -12.44
N ILE A 185 -5.83 17.32 -11.98
CA ILE A 185 -5.11 16.23 -12.65
C ILE A 185 -5.64 16.06 -14.08
N ARG A 186 -6.96 15.98 -14.27
CA ARG A 186 -7.56 15.83 -15.61
C ARG A 186 -7.26 17.01 -16.53
N LYS A 187 -7.25 18.26 -16.02
CA LYS A 187 -6.88 19.44 -16.81
C LYS A 187 -5.44 19.38 -17.31
N VAL A 188 -4.50 18.91 -16.49
CA VAL A 188 -3.11 18.71 -16.90
C VAL A 188 -3.03 17.65 -18.00
N GLU A 189 -3.71 16.52 -17.82
CA GLU A 189 -3.77 15.45 -18.82
C GLU A 189 -4.38 15.92 -20.16
N ASP A 190 -5.45 16.71 -20.11
CA ASP A 190 -6.08 17.29 -21.29
C ASP A 190 -5.17 18.27 -22.01
N LYS A 191 -4.48 19.14 -21.26
CA LYS A 191 -3.48 20.07 -21.81
C LYS A 191 -2.34 19.32 -22.50
N LEU A 192 -1.89 18.20 -21.93
CA LEU A 192 -0.88 17.31 -22.50
C LEU A 192 -1.42 16.39 -23.59
N LYS A 193 -2.73 16.42 -23.87
CA LYS A 193 -3.44 15.57 -24.84
C LYS A 193 -3.24 14.08 -24.57
N VAL A 194 -3.20 13.70 -23.29
CA VAL A 194 -3.14 12.30 -22.87
C VAL A 194 -4.40 11.59 -23.35
N THR A 195 -4.22 10.56 -24.16
CA THR A 195 -5.35 9.74 -24.65
C THR A 195 -6.03 9.04 -23.48
N SER A 196 -7.34 8.85 -23.55
CA SER A 196 -8.15 8.31 -22.43
C SER A 196 -7.58 7.04 -21.79
N ASN A 197 -7.02 6.11 -22.56
CA ASN A 197 -6.45 4.86 -22.05
C ASN A 197 -5.09 4.99 -21.35
N ASN A 198 -4.49 6.18 -21.39
CA ASN A 198 -3.19 6.49 -20.77
C ASN A 198 -3.32 7.46 -19.59
N ARG A 199 -4.56 7.84 -19.22
CA ARG A 199 -4.81 8.68 -18.07
C ARG A 199 -4.48 7.94 -16.77
N LEU A 200 -4.05 8.69 -15.76
CA LEU A 200 -3.73 8.16 -14.44
C LEU A 200 -4.98 7.65 -13.73
N HIS A 201 -4.80 6.58 -12.99
CA HIS A 201 -5.71 6.22 -11.90
C HIS A 201 -5.56 7.24 -10.78
N ILE A 202 -6.68 7.78 -10.30
CA ILE A 202 -6.70 8.73 -9.19
C ILE A 202 -7.16 7.96 -7.96
N GLN A 203 -6.24 7.76 -7.01
CA GLN A 203 -6.48 6.98 -5.81
C GLN A 203 -6.89 7.87 -4.63
N MET A 204 -7.81 7.36 -3.83
CA MET A 204 -8.27 7.97 -2.59
C MET A 204 -8.41 6.87 -1.53
N MET A 205 -8.27 7.22 -0.25
CA MET A 205 -8.67 6.31 0.83
C MET A 205 -10.13 5.88 0.67
N GLY A 206 -10.37 4.57 0.73
CA GLY A 206 -11.67 3.95 0.60
C GLY A 206 -12.60 4.24 1.79
N SER A 207 -13.87 3.90 1.64
CA SER A 207 -14.90 4.13 2.66
C SER A 207 -14.59 3.43 3.99
N LEU A 208 -13.86 2.30 3.97
CA LEU A 208 -13.45 1.57 5.18
C LEU A 208 -12.45 2.33 6.05
N TRP A 209 -11.74 3.32 5.50
CA TRP A 209 -10.84 4.17 6.28
C TRP A 209 -11.59 5.04 7.31
N GLY A 210 -12.85 5.39 7.02
CA GLY A 210 -13.75 6.13 7.93
C GLY A 210 -13.94 7.61 7.61
N SER A 211 -13.27 8.16 6.60
CA SER A 211 -13.43 9.55 6.15
C SER A 211 -14.71 9.82 5.33
N GLY A 212 -15.58 8.82 5.16
CA GLY A 212 -16.80 8.85 4.33
C GLY A 212 -16.55 8.44 2.87
N LYS A 213 -17.61 8.40 2.06
CA LYS A 213 -17.53 7.87 0.68
C LYS A 213 -16.71 8.80 -0.23
N PRO A 214 -15.53 8.38 -0.74
CA PRO A 214 -14.61 9.25 -1.47
C PRO A 214 -15.20 9.83 -2.76
N THR A 215 -16.13 9.10 -3.40
CA THR A 215 -16.75 9.51 -4.67
C THR A 215 -18.03 10.31 -4.53
N GLU A 216 -18.50 10.62 -3.31
CA GLU A 216 -19.83 11.22 -3.07
C GLU A 216 -20.08 12.52 -3.85
N PHE A 217 -19.05 13.35 -4.02
CA PHE A 217 -19.16 14.66 -4.67
C PHE A 217 -18.39 14.75 -5.99
N LEU A 218 -17.91 13.62 -6.53
CA LEU A 218 -17.24 13.60 -7.83
C LEU A 218 -18.27 13.57 -8.96
N SER A 219 -18.07 14.41 -9.98
CA SER A 219 -18.89 14.39 -11.20
C SER A 219 -18.44 13.34 -12.21
N ASP A 220 -17.21 12.84 -12.09
CA ASP A 220 -16.63 11.76 -12.87
C ASP A 220 -15.89 10.80 -11.93
N THR A 221 -16.09 9.50 -12.15
CA THR A 221 -15.43 8.42 -11.40
C THR A 221 -14.57 7.54 -12.32
N SER A 222 -14.36 7.97 -13.57
CA SER A 222 -13.49 7.28 -14.50
C SER A 222 -12.07 7.20 -13.93
N PHE A 223 -11.48 5.99 -13.99
CA PHE A 223 -10.15 5.71 -13.45
C PHE A 223 -9.99 6.09 -11.97
N THR A 224 -11.03 6.09 -11.14
CA THR A 224 -10.82 6.09 -9.69
C THR A 224 -10.31 4.72 -9.24
N ALA A 225 -9.41 4.73 -8.25
CA ALA A 225 -9.01 3.56 -7.49
C ALA A 225 -9.07 3.92 -6.00
N PHE A 226 -9.02 2.91 -5.14
CA PHE A 226 -9.15 3.12 -3.70
C PHE A 226 -8.05 2.42 -2.93
N ASP A 227 -7.57 3.06 -1.88
CA ASP A 227 -6.67 2.45 -0.90
C ASP A 227 -7.44 1.99 0.34
N ASP A 228 -6.98 0.92 0.94
CA ASP A 228 -7.38 0.46 2.26
C ASP A 228 -6.13 0.11 3.09
N HIS A 229 -6.06 0.68 4.29
CA HIS A 229 -5.01 0.38 5.26
C HIS A 229 -5.56 -0.57 6.31
N ARG A 230 -4.96 -1.76 6.41
CA ARG A 230 -5.48 -2.85 7.23
C ARG A 230 -4.48 -3.37 8.26
N TYR A 231 -4.49 -2.74 9.42
CA TYR A 231 -3.72 -3.15 10.60
C TYR A 231 -4.63 -3.78 11.67
N LEU A 232 -4.56 -5.12 11.85
CA LEU A 232 -5.28 -5.78 12.95
C LEU A 232 -4.75 -5.38 14.33
N LYS A 233 -3.49 -4.90 14.41
CA LYS A 233 -2.84 -4.44 15.65
C LYS A 233 -3.71 -3.47 16.46
N TRP A 234 -4.44 -2.59 15.78
CA TRP A 234 -5.28 -1.57 16.43
C TRP A 234 -6.78 -1.85 16.30
N ASP A 235 -7.16 -3.02 15.76
CA ASP A 235 -8.56 -3.42 15.62
C ASP A 235 -9.05 -4.07 16.92
N THR A 236 -9.68 -3.26 17.77
CA THR A 236 -10.22 -3.70 19.07
C THR A 236 -11.47 -4.58 18.95
N SER A 237 -12.02 -4.75 17.74
CA SER A 237 -13.15 -5.68 17.51
C SER A 237 -12.69 -7.14 17.36
N VAL A 238 -11.38 -7.36 17.20
CA VAL A 238 -10.78 -8.69 17.05
C VAL A 238 -10.16 -9.10 18.38
N GLU A 239 -10.56 -10.27 18.91
CA GLU A 239 -9.94 -10.83 20.11
C GLU A 239 -8.43 -11.01 19.91
N ALA A 240 -7.63 -10.66 20.92
CA ALA A 240 -6.18 -10.83 20.91
C ALA A 240 -5.77 -12.31 21.12
N SER A 241 -6.17 -13.17 20.18
CA SER A 241 -5.81 -14.59 20.11
C SER A 241 -5.32 -14.97 18.71
N HIS A 242 -4.52 -16.04 18.62
CA HIS A 242 -4.03 -16.54 17.33
C HIS A 242 -5.19 -16.98 16.44
N GLU A 243 -6.19 -17.64 17.01
CA GLU A 243 -7.36 -18.16 16.32
C GLU A 243 -8.17 -17.02 15.69
N ALA A 244 -8.52 -15.99 16.46
CA ALA A 244 -9.29 -14.85 15.98
C ALA A 244 -8.53 -14.06 14.90
N TYR A 245 -7.21 -13.89 15.06
CA TYR A 245 -6.38 -13.21 14.07
C TYR A 245 -6.33 -13.96 12.73
N ILE A 246 -6.23 -15.29 12.75
CA ILE A 246 -6.28 -16.10 11.53
C ILE A 246 -7.68 -16.05 10.91
N GLU A 247 -8.73 -16.24 11.71
CA GLU A 247 -10.12 -16.21 11.23
C GLU A 247 -10.41 -14.88 10.54
N LYS A 248 -10.13 -13.77 11.22
CA LYS A 248 -10.33 -12.43 10.68
C LYS A 248 -9.51 -12.21 9.41
N SER A 249 -8.23 -12.62 9.40
CA SER A 249 -7.37 -12.49 8.21
C SER A 249 -7.91 -13.26 7.00
N CYS A 250 -8.55 -14.41 7.21
CA CYS A 250 -9.15 -15.21 6.13
C CYS A 250 -10.43 -14.59 5.56
N SER A 251 -11.19 -13.85 6.38
CA SER A 251 -12.51 -13.32 6.00
C SER A 251 -12.52 -11.82 5.71
N ASP A 252 -11.37 -11.15 5.71
CA ASP A 252 -11.28 -9.69 5.58
C ASP A 252 -11.51 -9.24 4.12
N ASP A 253 -12.76 -9.04 3.76
CA ASP A 253 -13.12 -8.35 2.51
C ASP A 253 -12.93 -6.84 2.68
N ARG A 254 -11.93 -6.31 1.96
CA ARG A 254 -11.52 -4.90 2.03
C ARG A 254 -11.98 -4.08 0.81
N ASN A 255 -12.81 -4.65 -0.08
CA ASN A 255 -13.19 -4.00 -1.33
C ASN A 255 -14.60 -3.35 -1.25
N THR A 256 -14.71 -2.18 -0.63
CA THR A 256 -16.00 -1.47 -0.51
C THR A 256 -16.36 -0.57 -1.67
N ASP A 257 -15.36 0.06 -2.29
CA ASP A 257 -15.57 1.12 -3.28
C ASP A 257 -15.23 0.67 -4.69
N GLY A 258 -14.19 -0.15 -4.85
CA GLY A 258 -13.85 -0.89 -6.07
C GLY A 258 -13.54 -0.05 -7.33
N PRO A 259 -12.33 -0.16 -7.93
CA PRO A 259 -11.26 -1.10 -7.60
C PRO A 259 -10.40 -0.64 -6.41
N THR A 260 -10.15 -1.55 -5.45
CA THR A 260 -9.36 -1.27 -4.23
C THR A 260 -8.02 -2.01 -4.23
N ILE A 261 -6.99 -1.42 -3.61
CA ILE A 261 -5.72 -2.05 -3.22
C ILE A 261 -5.64 -2.01 -1.69
N VAL A 262 -5.12 -3.05 -1.05
CA VAL A 262 -4.72 -2.94 0.37
C VAL A 262 -3.31 -2.36 0.41
N GLY A 263 -3.19 -1.04 0.41
CA GLY A 263 -1.92 -0.31 0.24
C GLY A 263 -1.04 -0.34 1.49
N GLU A 264 -1.61 -0.63 2.65
CA GLU A 264 -0.83 -0.85 3.87
C GLU A 264 -1.39 -1.96 4.74
N TRP A 265 -0.49 -2.81 5.23
CA TRP A 265 -0.76 -3.83 6.24
C TRP A 265 0.57 -4.37 6.78
N SER A 266 0.50 -5.00 7.96
CA SER A 266 1.66 -5.67 8.58
C SER A 266 1.23 -6.92 9.34
N LEU A 267 2.22 -7.64 9.89
CA LEU A 267 2.01 -8.78 10.78
C LEU A 267 2.01 -8.37 12.26
N ALA A 268 2.02 -7.07 12.56
CA ALA A 268 2.04 -6.61 13.93
C ALA A 268 0.75 -6.98 14.69
N VAL A 269 0.85 -6.95 16.00
CA VAL A 269 -0.16 -7.43 16.97
C VAL A 269 -0.27 -6.40 18.11
N PRO A 270 -1.30 -6.44 18.95
CA PRO A 270 -1.57 -5.38 19.92
C PRO A 270 -0.41 -5.13 20.89
N ASP A 271 -0.20 -3.87 21.26
CA ASP A 271 0.97 -3.41 22.05
C ASP A 271 1.11 -4.12 23.40
N ASP A 272 0.00 -4.45 24.03
CA ASP A 272 -0.06 -5.10 25.34
C ASP A 272 0.36 -6.57 25.30
N VAL A 273 0.26 -7.23 24.15
CA VAL A 273 0.62 -8.64 23.98
C VAL A 273 1.88 -8.87 23.13
N GLU A 274 2.32 -7.89 22.32
CA GLU A 274 3.34 -8.07 21.28
C GLU A 274 4.71 -8.53 21.80
N LYS A 275 5.00 -8.30 23.09
CA LYS A 275 6.26 -8.66 23.78
C LYS A 275 6.18 -9.98 24.55
N THR A 276 5.03 -10.64 24.57
CA THR A 276 4.86 -11.91 25.29
C THR A 276 5.43 -13.08 24.48
N ASN A 277 5.75 -14.19 25.15
CA ASN A 277 6.22 -15.42 24.49
C ASN A 277 5.19 -16.01 23.51
N ALA A 278 3.90 -15.79 23.79
CA ALA A 278 2.80 -16.24 22.95
C ALA A 278 2.75 -15.50 21.60
N TRP A 279 3.37 -14.32 21.49
CA TRP A 279 3.35 -13.49 20.28
C TRP A 279 4.74 -13.18 19.74
N ASN A 280 5.79 -13.79 20.28
CA ASN A 280 7.15 -13.57 19.81
C ASN A 280 7.33 -14.10 18.37
N PRO A 281 7.74 -13.24 17.42
CA PRO A 281 7.84 -13.64 16.00
C PRO A 281 8.85 -14.76 15.75
N HIS A 282 9.89 -14.91 16.57
CA HIS A 282 10.89 -15.94 16.38
C HIS A 282 10.47 -17.32 16.89
N THR A 283 9.64 -17.39 17.93
CA THR A 283 9.16 -18.66 18.49
C THR A 283 7.81 -19.09 17.90
N GLN A 284 7.00 -18.15 17.41
CA GLN A 284 5.65 -18.40 16.88
C GLN A 284 5.57 -18.39 15.35
N LYS A 285 6.62 -18.91 14.69
CA LYS A 285 6.77 -18.83 13.22
C LYS A 285 5.57 -19.40 12.46
N GLY A 286 5.03 -20.53 12.92
CA GLY A 286 3.90 -21.21 12.29
C GLY A 286 2.64 -20.34 12.26
N PHE A 287 2.39 -19.60 13.35
CA PHE A 287 1.29 -18.64 13.40
C PHE A 287 1.49 -17.51 12.39
N TYR A 288 2.64 -16.84 12.42
CA TYR A 288 2.90 -15.70 11.53
C TYR A 288 2.94 -16.08 10.04
N THR A 289 3.48 -17.24 9.69
CA THR A 289 3.47 -17.78 8.31
C THR A 289 2.04 -18.03 7.83
N LYS A 290 1.22 -18.64 8.68
CA LYS A 290 -0.19 -18.90 8.39
C LYS A 290 -0.98 -17.60 8.26
N ARG A 291 -0.71 -16.62 9.13
CA ARG A 291 -1.37 -15.30 9.12
C ARG A 291 -1.02 -14.51 7.86
N PHE A 292 0.25 -14.46 7.48
CA PHE A 292 0.68 -13.83 6.22
C PHE A 292 -0.06 -14.42 5.03
N SER A 293 -0.10 -15.76 4.94
CA SER A 293 -0.81 -16.46 3.86
C SER A 293 -2.31 -16.16 3.87
N ALA A 294 -2.94 -16.09 5.04
CA ALA A 294 -4.35 -15.76 5.17
C ALA A 294 -4.66 -14.34 4.67
N GLN A 295 -3.88 -13.34 5.09
CA GLN A 295 -4.04 -11.94 4.66
C GLN A 295 -3.84 -11.80 3.15
N VAL A 296 -2.74 -12.34 2.60
CA VAL A 296 -2.45 -12.30 1.16
C VAL A 296 -3.58 -12.94 0.35
N HIS A 297 -4.06 -14.12 0.76
CA HIS A 297 -5.16 -14.78 0.06
C HIS A 297 -6.46 -13.99 0.11
N ALA A 298 -6.82 -13.41 1.27
CA ALA A 298 -8.01 -12.58 1.38
C ALA A 298 -7.89 -11.33 0.50
N TYR A 299 -6.78 -10.62 0.58
CA TYR A 299 -6.56 -9.40 -0.21
C TYR A 299 -6.58 -9.71 -1.71
N GLU A 300 -5.87 -10.74 -2.17
CA GLU A 300 -5.90 -11.12 -3.58
C GLU A 300 -7.25 -11.66 -4.04
N LYS A 301 -8.06 -12.24 -3.15
CA LYS A 301 -9.41 -12.70 -3.49
C LYS A 301 -10.38 -11.55 -3.67
N HIS A 302 -10.29 -10.53 -2.84
CA HIS A 302 -11.31 -9.48 -2.73
C HIS A 302 -10.93 -8.16 -3.40
N THR A 303 -9.64 -7.81 -3.44
CA THR A 303 -9.12 -6.54 -3.96
C THR A 303 -8.23 -6.76 -5.21
N LEU A 304 -7.61 -5.71 -5.72
CA LEU A 304 -6.61 -5.79 -6.79
C LEU A 304 -5.26 -6.33 -6.31
N GLY A 305 -5.03 -6.43 -5.00
CA GLY A 305 -3.74 -6.81 -4.46
C GLY A 305 -3.41 -6.10 -3.16
N TRP A 306 -2.13 -6.14 -2.81
CA TRP A 306 -1.63 -5.67 -1.53
C TRP A 306 -0.23 -5.08 -1.62
N VAL A 307 0.07 -4.16 -0.72
CA VAL A 307 1.39 -3.55 -0.54
C VAL A 307 1.76 -3.62 0.95
N PHE A 308 2.80 -4.38 1.29
CA PHE A 308 3.19 -4.62 2.68
C PHE A 308 3.93 -3.40 3.26
N TRP A 309 3.57 -2.98 4.47
CA TRP A 309 4.29 -1.96 5.21
C TRP A 309 5.29 -2.60 6.19
N THR A 310 6.60 -2.54 5.97
CA THR A 310 7.39 -1.86 4.91
C THR A 310 8.52 -2.76 4.40
N TRP A 311 9.24 -2.36 3.34
CA TRP A 311 10.37 -3.10 2.78
C TRP A 311 11.45 -3.39 3.84
N LYS A 312 11.84 -2.37 4.61
CA LYS A 312 12.86 -2.44 5.65
C LYS A 312 12.43 -1.55 6.83
N ALA A 313 12.62 -2.06 8.05
CA ALA A 313 12.49 -1.30 9.28
C ALA A 313 13.73 -1.51 10.15
N ASN A 314 14.11 -0.52 10.96
CA ASN A 314 15.22 -0.59 11.91
C ASN A 314 14.70 -0.99 13.31
N LEU A 315 14.00 -2.12 13.35
CA LEU A 315 13.33 -2.67 14.54
C LEU A 315 14.05 -3.92 15.08
N GLY A 316 15.36 -4.02 14.85
CA GLY A 316 16.14 -5.23 15.11
C GLY A 316 15.66 -6.40 14.25
N ASP A 317 15.46 -7.55 14.87
CA ASP A 317 15.01 -8.77 14.18
C ASP A 317 13.48 -8.89 14.07
N ASP A 318 12.71 -7.87 14.48
CA ASP A 318 11.25 -7.88 14.40
C ASP A 318 10.77 -7.70 12.95
N TYR A 319 10.52 -8.83 12.30
CA TYR A 319 10.05 -8.86 10.91
C TYR A 319 8.57 -8.51 10.75
N ARG A 320 7.81 -8.25 11.82
CA ARG A 320 6.37 -7.98 11.71
C ARG A 320 6.04 -6.71 10.92
N TRP A 321 7.03 -5.82 10.79
CA TRP A 321 7.00 -4.56 10.02
C TRP A 321 8.07 -4.52 8.91
N SER A 322 8.84 -5.59 8.72
CA SER A 322 9.98 -5.62 7.78
C SER A 322 9.83 -6.80 6.85
N TYR A 323 9.40 -6.52 5.62
CA TYR A 323 9.26 -7.53 4.57
C TYR A 323 10.60 -8.23 4.31
N ARG A 324 11.70 -7.47 4.22
CA ARG A 324 13.04 -8.03 4.09
C ARG A 324 13.42 -8.93 5.27
N GLY A 325 13.05 -8.56 6.49
CA GLY A 325 13.28 -9.38 7.67
C GLY A 325 12.62 -10.75 7.55
N GLU A 326 11.38 -10.78 7.04
CA GLU A 326 10.64 -12.02 6.78
C GLU A 326 11.35 -12.89 5.72
N LEU A 327 11.77 -12.29 4.60
CA LEU A 327 12.50 -12.98 3.53
C LEU A 327 13.78 -13.65 4.01
N GLN A 328 14.59 -12.93 4.79
CA GLN A 328 15.86 -13.44 5.31
C GLN A 328 15.65 -14.55 6.34
N PHE A 329 14.53 -14.52 7.06
CA PHE A 329 14.19 -15.51 8.07
C PHE A 329 13.63 -16.80 7.46
N SER A 330 12.82 -16.69 6.40
CA SER A 330 12.28 -17.82 5.62
C SER A 330 13.37 -18.65 4.91
N LYS A 331 14.45 -18.01 4.46
CA LYS A 331 15.62 -18.71 3.87
C LYS A 331 16.36 -19.56 4.90
N ARG A 332 16.55 -19.09 6.13
CA ARG A 332 17.28 -19.83 7.19
C ARG A 332 16.55 -21.07 7.72
N THR A 333 15.27 -21.24 7.44
CA THR A 333 14.48 -22.40 7.89
C THR A 333 14.46 -23.56 6.90
N HIS A 334 15.02 -23.40 5.70
CA HIS A 334 15.14 -24.46 4.69
C HIS A 334 16.50 -25.19 4.72
N ASP A 335 17.41 -24.80 5.61
CA ASP A 335 18.77 -25.35 5.74
C ASP A 335 18.93 -26.41 6.86
N TYR A 336 17.84 -27.06 7.30
CA TYR A 336 17.88 -28.14 8.29
C TYR A 336 17.11 -29.40 7.86
#